data_AF-A0A7R9WQQ7-F1
#
_entry.id   AF-A0A7R9WQQ7-F1
#
_cell.length_a   1.000
_cell.length_b   1.000
_cell.length_c   1.000
_cell.angle_alpha   90.00
_cell.angle_beta   90.00
_cell.angle_gamma   90.00
#
_symmetry.space_group_name_H-M   'P 1'
#
loop_
_entity.id
_entity.type
_entity.pdbx_description
1 polymer ?
#
loop_
_entity_poly.entity_id
_entity_poly.type
_entity_poly.pdbx_seq_one_letter_code
_entity_poly.pdbx_strand_id
1 'polypeptide(L)'
;MHDLDEYLQAQLLMSAVNITTHVLQKGGVFVAKIFRGRHSSHLHSQLRMLFGRVTIAKPPSSRSTSLESFVVCQDFRGGEYFDLPLDGKVGGAHSEVLGEVVPYLTCGDLSGWKPTGKT
;
A
#
# COMPACT_ATOMS: atom_id res chain seq x y z
N MET A 1 -13.49 1.63 18.23
CA MET A 1 -12.17 2.19 18.59
C MET A 1 -11.21 2.10 17.41
N HIS A 2 -11.15 0.97 16.70
CA HIS A 2 -10.23 0.77 15.56
C HIS A 2 -10.53 1.60 14.29
N ASP A 3 -11.78 1.97 14.02
CA ASP A 3 -12.13 2.75 12.81
C ASP A 3 -11.51 4.15 12.81
N LEU A 4 -11.43 4.80 13.98
CA LEU A 4 -10.81 6.12 14.11
C LEU A 4 -9.31 6.06 13.87
N ASP A 5 -8.64 5.03 14.41
CA ASP A 5 -7.20 4.83 14.21
C ASP A 5 -6.88 4.51 12.75
N GLU A 6 -7.71 3.69 12.08
CA GLU A 6 -7.59 3.42 10.64
C GLU A 6 -7.75 4.70 9.83
N TYR A 7 -8.76 5.51 10.14
CA TYR A 7 -8.99 6.78 9.45
C TYR A 7 -7.83 7.77 9.65
N LEU A 8 -7.39 7.98 10.89
CA LEU A 8 -6.30 8.90 11.21
C LEU A 8 -4.99 8.48 10.55
N GLN A 9 -4.69 7.18 10.54
CA GLN A 9 -3.48 6.70 9.87
C GLN A 9 -3.58 6.82 8.35
N ALA A 10 -4.77 6.57 7.77
CA ALA A 10 -4.99 6.79 6.36
C ALA A 10 -4.73 8.26 5.98
N GLN A 11 -5.26 9.22 6.74
CA GLN A 11 -4.99 10.65 6.55
C GLN A 11 -3.49 11.01 6.64
N LEU A 12 -2.78 10.39 7.60
CA LEU A 12 -1.33 10.53 7.72
C LEU A 12 -0.60 10.04 6.46
N LEU A 13 -1.07 8.92 5.90
CA LEU A 13 -0.51 8.33 4.71
C LEU A 13 -0.78 9.18 3.46
N MET A 14 -2.00 9.69 3.27
CA MET A 14 -2.33 10.60 2.16
C MET A 14 -1.41 11.84 2.19
N SER A 15 -1.21 12.40 3.38
CA SER A 15 -0.32 13.55 3.60
C SER A 15 1.13 13.20 3.24
N ALA A 16 1.61 12.02 3.65
CA ALA A 16 2.95 11.55 3.32
C ALA A 16 3.15 11.31 1.82
N VAL A 17 2.14 10.77 1.12
CA VAL A 17 2.17 10.57 -0.34
C VAL A 17 2.22 11.92 -1.06
N ASN A 18 1.43 12.90 -0.62
CA ASN A 18 1.48 14.25 -1.18
C ASN A 18 2.86 14.90 -1.04
N ILE A 19 3.52 14.76 0.11
CA ILE A 19 4.89 15.23 0.27
C ILE A 19 5.83 14.46 -0.66
N THR A 20 5.66 13.13 -0.74
CA THR A 20 6.47 12.22 -1.56
C THR A 20 6.46 12.61 -3.03
N THR A 21 5.33 13.05 -3.60
CA THR A 21 5.28 13.44 -5.02
C THR A 21 6.15 14.66 -5.35
N HIS A 22 6.47 15.49 -4.35
CA HIS A 22 7.30 16.68 -4.52
C HIS A 22 8.78 16.42 -4.24
N VAL A 23 9.12 15.40 -3.45
CA VAL A 23 10.50 15.13 -3.01
C VAL A 23 11.12 13.89 -3.66
N LEU A 24 10.32 12.92 -4.07
CA LEU A 24 10.80 11.64 -4.58
C LEU A 24 11.19 11.76 -6.05
N GLN A 25 12.41 11.32 -6.37
CA GLN A 25 12.89 11.28 -7.76
C GLN A 25 12.19 10.16 -8.55
N LYS A 26 12.08 10.32 -9.88
CA LYS A 26 11.58 9.26 -10.77
C LYS A 26 12.39 7.97 -10.58
N GLY A 27 11.71 6.83 -10.53
CA GLY A 27 12.30 5.54 -10.20
C GLY A 27 12.51 5.31 -8.70
N GLY A 28 12.19 6.28 -7.85
CA GLY A 28 12.31 6.18 -6.40
C GLY A 28 11.34 5.18 -5.78
N VAL A 29 11.62 4.85 -4.51
CA VAL A 29 10.84 3.91 -3.70
C VAL A 29 10.23 4.64 -2.51
N PHE A 30 8.96 4.38 -2.25
CA PHE A 30 8.24 4.85 -1.06
C PHE A 30 7.78 3.65 -0.23
N VAL A 31 8.05 3.69 1.07
CA VAL A 31 7.64 2.65 2.02
C VAL A 31 6.97 3.30 3.21
N ALA A 32 5.78 2.83 3.58
CA ALA A 32 5.04 3.37 4.72
C ALA A 32 4.29 2.28 5.50
N LYS A 33 4.14 2.50 6.81
CA LYS A 33 3.33 1.64 7.68
C LYS A 33 1.85 1.94 7.47
N ILE A 34 1.04 0.88 7.35
CA ILE A 34 -0.40 0.93 7.15
C ILE A 34 -1.11 -0.05 8.08
N PHE A 35 -2.39 0.21 8.37
CA PHE A 35 -3.31 -0.74 8.97
C PHE A 35 -4.08 -1.41 7.86
N ARG A 36 -4.01 -2.73 7.84
CA ARG A 36 -4.66 -3.56 6.84
C ARG A 36 -6.14 -3.70 7.19
N GLY A 37 -6.92 -2.69 6.83
CA GLY A 37 -8.37 -2.63 7.03
C GLY A 37 -9.15 -2.74 5.72
N ARG A 38 -10.43 -2.37 5.78
CA ARG A 38 -11.40 -2.53 4.67
C ARG A 38 -11.09 -1.64 3.46
N HIS A 39 -10.35 -0.54 3.66
CA HIS A 39 -10.02 0.42 2.60
C HIS A 39 -8.63 0.20 1.98
N SER A 40 -7.93 -0.86 2.37
CA SER A 40 -6.56 -1.14 1.88
C SER A 40 -6.46 -1.36 0.37
N SER A 41 -7.51 -1.88 -0.28
CA SER A 41 -7.60 -2.01 -1.74
C SER A 41 -7.63 -0.67 -2.45
N HIS A 42 -8.45 0.28 -1.97
CA HIS A 42 -8.57 1.62 -2.54
C HIS A 42 -7.24 2.38 -2.46
N LEU A 43 -6.55 2.27 -1.31
CA LEU A 43 -5.22 2.83 -1.14
C LEU A 43 -4.22 2.24 -2.15
N HIS A 44 -4.24 0.92 -2.35
CA HIS A 44 -3.37 0.27 -3.33
C HIS A 44 -3.63 0.77 -4.75
N SER A 45 -4.90 0.88 -5.15
CA SER A 45 -5.30 1.43 -6.45
C SER A 45 -4.77 2.83 -6.68
N GLN A 46 -4.92 3.72 -5.69
CA GLN A 46 -4.43 5.08 -5.78
C GLN A 46 -2.91 5.12 -5.96
N LEU A 47 -2.18 4.31 -5.19
CA LEU A 47 -0.72 4.24 -5.27
C LEU A 47 -0.24 3.63 -6.60
N ARG A 48 -0.98 2.69 -7.22
CA ARG A 48 -0.62 2.14 -8.55
C ARG A 48 -0.65 3.19 -9.66
N MET A 49 -1.39 4.28 -9.49
CA MET A 49 -1.35 5.38 -10.46
C MET A 49 0.00 6.10 -10.45
N LEU A 50 0.62 6.23 -9.27
CA LEU A 50 1.89 6.93 -9.07
C LEU A 50 3.12 6.04 -9.22
N PHE A 51 2.99 4.74 -8.96
CA PHE A 51 4.11 3.79 -8.88
C PHE A 51 3.94 2.61 -9.83
N GLY A 52 5.04 2.13 -10.42
CA GLY A 52 5.02 0.97 -11.31
C GLY A 52 4.60 -0.32 -10.60
N ARG A 53 5.04 -0.49 -9.36
CA ARG A 53 4.76 -1.69 -8.56
C ARG A 53 4.41 -1.29 -7.13
N VAL A 54 3.24 -1.74 -6.66
CA VAL A 54 2.78 -1.55 -5.29
C VAL A 54 2.50 -2.91 -4.68
N THR A 55 3.10 -3.18 -3.53
CA THR A 55 2.96 -4.43 -2.79
C THR A 55 2.68 -4.13 -1.32
N ILE A 56 1.91 -4.98 -0.66
CA ILE A 56 1.75 -4.91 0.80
C ILE A 56 2.62 -6.00 1.39
N ALA A 57 3.52 -5.64 2.30
CA ALA A 57 4.42 -6.56 2.95
C ALA A 57 4.18 -6.61 4.46
N LYS A 58 4.26 -7.81 5.04
CA LYS A 58 4.30 -7.99 6.50
C LYS A 58 5.59 -8.72 6.87
N PRO A 59 6.56 -8.04 7.50
CA PRO A 59 7.82 -8.66 7.89
C PRO A 59 7.64 -9.64 9.06
N PRO A 60 8.57 -10.59 9.26
CA PRO A 60 8.50 -11.59 10.31
C PRO A 60 8.71 -10.97 11.70
N SER A 61 9.37 -9.82 11.75
CA SER A 61 9.51 -8.99 12.96
C SER A 61 8.19 -8.32 13.37
N SER A 62 7.19 -8.27 12.49
CA SER A 62 5.86 -7.76 12.84
C SER A 62 5.02 -8.84 13.51
N ARG A 63 4.31 -8.48 14.59
CA ARG A 63 3.39 -9.39 15.28
C ARG A 63 2.33 -9.90 14.30
N SER A 64 2.16 -11.22 14.21
CA SER A 64 1.19 -11.88 13.33
C SER A 64 -0.25 -11.44 13.60
N THR A 65 -0.59 -11.18 14.86
CA THR A 65 -1.91 -10.72 15.30
C THR A 65 -2.17 -9.22 15.06
N SER A 66 -1.15 -8.45 14.67
CA SER A 66 -1.31 -7.02 14.38
C SER A 66 -1.91 -6.82 12.98
N LEU A 67 -2.79 -5.83 12.84
CA LEU A 67 -3.27 -5.37 11.53
C LEU A 67 -2.21 -4.54 10.78
N GLU A 68 -1.09 -4.21 11.43
CA GLU A 68 -0.02 -3.45 10.81
C GLU A 68 0.66 -4.25 9.70
N SER A 69 0.82 -3.58 8.56
CA SER A 69 1.58 -4.00 7.39
C SER A 69 2.33 -2.80 6.83
N PHE A 70 3.16 -3.02 5.82
CA PHE A 70 3.86 -1.97 5.11
C PHE A 70 3.41 -1.96 3.66
N VAL A 71 3.12 -0.79 3.11
CA VAL A 71 3.03 -0.65 1.66
C VAL A 71 4.42 -0.35 1.12
N VAL A 72 4.80 -1.04 0.06
CA VAL A 72 6.07 -0.88 -0.64
C VAL A 72 5.75 -0.51 -2.09
N CYS A 73 6.02 0.74 -2.41
CA CYS A 73 5.79 1.35 -3.70
C CYS A 73 7.12 1.58 -4.41
N GLN A 74 7.30 0.96 -5.58
CA GLN A 74 8.53 0.99 -6.37
C GLN A 74 8.27 1.62 -7.74
N ASP A 75 9.33 2.13 -8.35
CA ASP A 75 9.31 2.77 -9.66
C ASP A 75 8.35 3.97 -9.70
N PHE A 76 8.64 4.99 -8.90
CA PHE A 76 7.87 6.24 -8.94
C PHE A 76 7.87 6.84 -10.35
N ARG A 77 6.69 7.00 -10.95
CA ARG A 77 6.54 7.45 -12.35
C ARG A 77 6.63 8.98 -12.50
N GLY A 78 6.48 9.70 -11.40
CA GLY A 78 6.31 11.16 -11.40
C GLY A 78 4.86 11.52 -11.73
N GLY A 79 4.30 12.45 -10.95
CA GLY A 79 2.92 12.91 -11.08
C GLY A 79 2.48 13.63 -9.82
N GLU A 80 1.48 14.50 -9.94
CA GLU A 80 0.86 15.12 -8.78
C GLU A 80 -0.09 14.12 -8.10
N TYR A 81 -0.12 14.17 -6.78
CA TYR A 81 -1.08 13.41 -6.00
C TYR A 81 -2.39 14.20 -5.87
N PHE A 82 -3.49 13.59 -6.29
CA PHE A 82 -4.82 14.12 -6.03
C PHE A 82 -5.41 13.36 -4.84
N ASP A 83 -5.74 14.10 -3.79
CA ASP A 83 -6.37 13.57 -2.58
C ASP A 83 -7.79 13.06 -2.93
N LEU A 84 -7.87 11.78 -3.27
CA LEU A 84 -9.11 11.11 -3.60
C LEU A 84 -9.74 10.59 -2.30
N PRO A 85 -11.02 10.92 -2.02
CA PRO A 85 -11.68 10.47 -0.80
C PRO A 85 -11.58 8.95 -0.60
N LEU A 86 -11.12 8.53 0.58
CA LEU A 86 -11.05 7.12 0.98
C LEU A 86 -12.43 6.43 0.99
N ASP A 87 -13.50 7.22 1.07
CA ASP A 87 -14.88 6.75 1.25
C ASP A 87 -15.55 6.33 -0.07
N GLY A 88 -14.82 6.28 -1.19
CA GLY A 88 -15.30 5.71 -2.45
C GLY A 88 -16.40 6.51 -3.17
N LYS A 89 -16.81 7.68 -2.66
CA LYS A 89 -17.72 8.59 -3.38
C LYS A 89 -16.99 9.40 -4.45
N VAL A 90 -16.31 8.71 -5.37
CA VAL A 90 -15.87 9.31 -6.63
C VAL A 90 -17.00 9.09 -7.63
N GLY A 91 -17.94 10.04 -7.68
CA GLY A 91 -18.95 10.09 -8.73
C GLY A 91 -18.29 10.35 -10.07
N GLY A 92 -18.01 9.28 -10.83
CA GLY A 92 -17.58 9.37 -12.22
C GLY A 92 -16.22 8.72 -12.50
N ALA A 93 -16.25 7.70 -13.35
CA ALA A 93 -15.17 7.22 -14.23
C ALA A 93 -14.10 6.21 -13.74
N HIS A 94 -13.99 5.82 -12.46
CA HIS A 94 -12.97 4.81 -12.05
C HIS A 94 -13.50 3.63 -11.22
N SER A 95 -14.76 3.23 -11.50
CA SER A 95 -15.43 2.11 -10.81
C SER A 95 -14.87 0.70 -11.13
N GLU A 96 -13.79 0.57 -11.90
CA GLU A 96 -13.27 -0.74 -12.32
C GLU A 96 -12.17 -1.33 -11.42
N VAL A 97 -11.67 -0.62 -10.41
CA VAL A 97 -10.55 -1.12 -9.59
C VAL A 97 -10.96 -2.02 -8.42
N LEU A 98 -12.25 -2.37 -8.31
CA LEU A 98 -12.78 -3.19 -7.21
C LEU A 98 -12.40 -4.69 -7.29
N GLY A 99 -11.66 -5.13 -8.31
CA GLY A 99 -11.26 -6.52 -8.51
C GLY A 99 -9.76 -6.82 -8.43
N GLU A 100 -8.91 -5.83 -8.13
CA GLU A 100 -7.47 -6.07 -8.20
C GLU A 100 -6.96 -6.82 -6.96
N VAL A 101 -6.41 -8.03 -7.17
CA VAL A 101 -5.76 -8.81 -6.11
C VAL A 101 -4.50 -8.07 -5.68
N VAL A 102 -4.55 -7.44 -4.51
CA VAL A 102 -3.41 -6.73 -3.94
C VAL A 102 -2.31 -7.75 -3.58
N PRO A 103 -1.12 -7.70 -4.20
CA PRO A 103 -0.06 -8.64 -3.92
C PRO A 103 0.46 -8.46 -2.49
N TYR A 104 0.25 -9.48 -1.68
CA TYR A 104 0.69 -9.55 -0.29
C TYR A 104 1.94 -10.43 -0.16
N LEU A 105 3.03 -9.86 0.34
CA LEU A 105 4.33 -10.50 0.40
C LEU A 105 4.81 -10.64 1.84
N THR A 106 5.30 -11.81 2.21
CA THR A 106 6.17 -11.96 3.37
C THR A 106 7.57 -11.50 2.97
N CYS A 107 8.15 -10.55 3.68
CA CYS A 107 9.55 -10.17 3.52
C CYS A 107 10.41 -10.85 4.60
N GLY A 108 11.73 -10.87 4.43
CA GLY A 108 12.66 -11.56 5.33
C GLY A 108 13.62 -12.49 4.58
N ASP A 109 14.48 -13.17 5.32
CA ASP A 109 15.47 -14.07 4.75
C ASP A 109 14.81 -15.31 4.12
N LEU A 110 15.12 -15.57 2.85
CA LEU A 110 14.67 -16.75 2.11
C LEU A 110 15.54 -17.99 2.40
N SER A 111 16.60 -17.87 3.20
CA SER A 111 17.50 -18.98 3.55
C SER A 111 16.79 -20.19 4.18
N GLY A 112 15.61 -19.99 4.77
CA GLY A 112 14.76 -21.05 5.32
C GLY A 112 13.71 -21.63 4.35
N TRP A 113 13.55 -21.09 3.14
CA TRP A 113 12.55 -21.57 2.18
C TRP A 113 13.07 -22.81 1.44
N LYS A 114 12.68 -23.99 1.92
CA LYS A 114 12.74 -25.21 1.10
C LYS A 114 11.48 -25.28 0.24
N PRO A 115 11.57 -25.42 -1.09
CA PRO A 115 10.40 -25.69 -1.91
C PRO A 115 9.83 -27.05 -1.47
N THR A 116 8.68 -27.03 -0.82
CA THR A 116 7.90 -28.26 -0.60
C THR A 116 7.41 -28.76 -1.95
N GLY A 117 8.16 -29.71 -2.51
CA GLY A 117 7.82 -30.35 -3.78
C GLY A 117 8.82 -31.40 -4.23
N LYS A 118 8.72 -32.61 -3.63
CA LYS A 118 9.26 -33.92 -4.08
C LYS A 118 10.79 -34.08 -3.98
N THR A 119 11.35 -35.20 -3.53
CA THR A 119 10.92 -36.61 -3.40
C THR A 119 11.05 -37.16 -1.98
#